data_AF-A0A5N6MWX1-F1
#
_entry.id   AF-A0A5N6MWX1-F1
#
_cell.length_a   1.000
_cell.length_b   1.000
_cell.length_c   1.000
_cell.angle_alpha   90.00
_cell.angle_beta   90.00
_cell.angle_gamma   90.00
#
_symmetry.space_group_name_H-M   'P 1'
#
loop_
_entity.id
_entity.type
_entity.pdbx_description
1 polymer ?
#
loop_
_entity_poly.entity_id
_entity_poly.type
_entity_poly.pdbx_seq_one_letter_code
_entity_poly.pdbx_strand_id
1 'polypeptide(L)'
;MKKATQNVTGRMKIKFMERVDEMIEMEKMTDYTCDPEFIPSYNKLMGNRDQFLNSLIFVFGSSQTLNMEGYSINVKHLIDVSANIRDQAFDLKMKMTAYWKIVLKRMVDYLALQLRFFMQQLVNKEIEAEVVNVVMLNGGGIEKMLVEPPSVAKKRERLQSSISLLKESKEIIEQVMEGIVVASD
;
A
#
# COMPACT_ATOMS: atom_id res chain seq x y z
N MET A 1 -6.53 -1.40 -21.76
CA MET A 1 -5.82 -2.01 -20.61
C MET A 1 -5.18 -0.98 -19.69
N LYS A 2 -4.13 -0.24 -20.10
CA LYS A 2 -3.46 0.75 -19.22
C LYS A 2 -4.42 1.74 -18.54
N LYS A 3 -5.37 2.31 -19.29
CA LYS A 3 -6.40 3.22 -18.76
C LYS A 3 -7.34 2.56 -17.74
N ALA A 4 -7.72 1.29 -17.97
CA ALA A 4 -8.56 0.51 -17.07
C ALA A 4 -7.84 0.31 -15.72
N THR A 5 -6.58 -0.14 -15.77
CA THR A 5 -5.75 -0.30 -14.57
C THR A 5 -5.59 1.02 -13.81
N GLN A 6 -5.31 2.13 -14.52
CA GLN A 6 -5.19 3.46 -13.89
C GLN A 6 -6.47 3.89 -13.17
N ASN A 7 -7.63 3.69 -13.80
CA ASN A 7 -8.93 4.02 -13.19
C ASN A 7 -9.16 3.23 -11.90
N VAL A 8 -8.93 1.91 -11.94
CA VAL A 8 -9.12 1.04 -10.77
C VAL A 8 -8.17 1.42 -9.65
N THR A 9 -6.88 1.61 -9.96
CA THR A 9 -5.88 2.03 -8.96
C THR A 9 -6.28 3.34 -8.29
N GLY A 10 -6.81 4.30 -9.05
CA GLY A 10 -7.32 5.56 -8.51
C GLY A 10 -8.46 5.36 -7.51
N ARG A 11 -9.49 4.57 -7.88
CA ARG A 11 -10.61 4.26 -6.98
C ARG A 11 -10.17 3.51 -5.73
N MET A 12 -9.26 2.53 -5.89
CA MET A 12 -8.77 1.72 -4.79
C MET A 12 -7.93 2.53 -3.80
N LYS A 13 -7.16 3.52 -4.29
CA LYS A 13 -6.44 4.46 -3.44
C LYS A 13 -7.37 5.32 -2.58
N ILE A 14 -8.47 5.83 -3.15
CA ILE A 14 -9.46 6.62 -2.41
C ILE A 14 -10.06 5.77 -1.28
N LYS A 15 -10.54 4.56 -1.59
CA LYS A 15 -11.07 3.63 -0.60
C LYS A 15 -10.05 3.29 0.49
N PHE A 16 -8.77 3.13 0.14
CA PHE A 16 -7.73 2.90 1.14
C PHE A 16 -7.61 4.09 2.10
N MET A 17 -7.59 5.32 1.58
CA MET A 17 -7.52 6.53 2.41
C MET A 17 -8.73 6.66 3.35
N GLU A 18 -9.95 6.35 2.88
CA GLU A 18 -11.16 6.32 3.71
C GLU A 18 -11.01 5.35 4.89
N ARG A 19 -10.45 4.15 4.65
CA ARG A 19 -10.21 3.15 5.70
C ARG A 19 -9.13 3.55 6.70
N VAL A 20 -8.17 4.36 6.28
CA VAL A 20 -7.16 4.93 7.18
C VAL A 20 -7.78 6.01 8.06
N ASP A 21 -8.63 6.86 7.48
CA ASP A 21 -9.35 7.90 8.22
C ASP A 21 -10.28 7.29 9.28
N GLU A 22 -11.06 6.25 8.90
CA GLU A 22 -11.88 5.48 9.83
C GLU A 22 -11.06 4.94 11.03
N MET A 23 -9.88 4.39 10.78
CA MET A 23 -9.00 3.90 11.84
C MET A 23 -8.54 5.02 12.78
N ILE A 24 -8.16 6.18 12.22
CA ILE A 24 -7.74 7.34 13.02
C ILE A 24 -8.89 7.83 13.90
N GLU A 25 -10.09 7.93 13.36
CA GLU A 25 -11.26 8.34 14.15
C GLU A 25 -11.62 7.32 15.21
N MET A 26 -11.53 6.01 14.93
CA MET A 26 -11.72 4.97 15.95
C MET A 26 -10.74 5.12 17.11
N GLU A 27 -9.46 5.35 16.83
CA GLU A 27 -8.44 5.53 17.87
C GLU A 27 -8.66 6.83 18.68
N LYS A 28 -9.25 7.86 18.08
CA LYS A 28 -9.59 9.13 18.77
C LYS A 28 -10.82 9.01 19.66
N MET A 29 -11.73 8.08 19.37
CA MET A 29 -12.96 7.86 20.14
C MET A 29 -12.77 6.97 21.36
N THR A 30 -11.62 6.30 21.49
CA THR A 30 -11.40 5.31 22.54
C THR A 30 -10.05 5.49 23.23
N ASP A 31 -10.01 5.17 24.53
CA ASP A 31 -8.78 5.03 25.31
C ASP A 31 -8.51 3.54 25.57
N TYR A 32 -8.49 2.74 24.49
CA TYR A 32 -8.45 1.29 24.57
C TYR A 32 -7.09 0.81 25.10
N THR A 33 -6.99 0.48 26.38
CA THR A 33 -5.72 0.15 27.07
C THR A 33 -5.51 -1.34 27.34
N CYS A 34 -6.33 -2.21 26.75
CA CYS A 34 -6.27 -3.67 26.96
C CYS A 34 -5.07 -4.36 26.31
N ASP A 35 -4.13 -3.62 25.71
CA ASP A 35 -2.89 -4.20 25.21
C ASP A 35 -2.03 -4.66 26.40
N PRO A 36 -1.50 -5.90 26.38
CA PRO A 36 -0.71 -6.44 27.49
C PRO A 36 0.57 -5.64 27.79
N GLU A 37 1.08 -4.85 26.84
CA GLU A 37 2.26 -3.99 27.04
C GLU A 37 1.94 -2.67 27.74
N PHE A 38 0.65 -2.30 27.88
CA PHE A 38 0.26 -1.03 28.50
C PHE A 38 0.74 -0.91 29.94
N ILE A 39 0.32 -1.85 30.81
CA ILE A 39 0.65 -1.82 32.24
C ILE A 39 2.17 -1.90 32.48
N PRO A 40 2.93 -2.80 31.82
CA PRO A 40 4.39 -2.82 31.93
C PRO A 40 5.04 -1.51 31.50
N SER A 41 4.65 -0.94 30.36
CA SER A 41 5.21 0.34 29.88
C SER A 41 4.88 1.49 30.83
N TYR A 42 3.64 1.54 31.32
CA TYR A 42 3.21 2.55 32.30
C TYR A 42 3.98 2.43 33.62
N ASN A 43 4.10 1.22 34.19
CA ASN A 43 4.84 0.99 35.44
C ASN A 43 6.31 1.37 35.31
N LYS A 44 6.94 1.04 34.17
CA LYS A 44 8.32 1.47 33.87
C LYS A 44 8.45 2.99 33.88
N LEU A 45 7.51 3.69 33.24
CA LEU A 45 7.48 5.15 33.19
C LEU A 45 7.26 5.77 34.57
N MET A 46 6.38 5.18 35.38
CA MET A 46 6.14 5.59 36.78
C MET A 46 7.38 5.48 37.67
N GLY A 47 8.33 4.60 37.32
CA GLY A 47 9.64 4.51 37.99
C GLY A 47 10.46 5.81 37.95
N ASN A 48 10.13 6.76 37.06
CA ASN A 48 10.81 8.07 36.98
C ASN A 48 10.28 9.11 37.97
N ARG A 49 9.38 8.74 38.90
CA ARG A 49 8.77 9.68 39.84
C ARG A 49 9.80 10.43 40.70
N ASP A 50 10.84 9.75 41.17
CA ASP A 50 11.86 10.39 42.00
C ASP A 50 12.67 11.42 41.20
N GLN A 51 12.99 11.11 39.95
CA GLN A 51 13.65 12.05 39.04
C GLN A 51 12.77 13.27 38.76
N PHE A 52 11.48 13.06 38.60
CA PHE A 52 10.51 14.14 38.46
C PHE A 52 10.48 15.06 39.68
N LEU A 53 10.37 14.50 40.89
CA LEU A 53 10.37 15.30 42.12
C LEU A 53 11.69 16.06 42.30
N ASN A 54 12.83 15.40 42.03
CA ASN A 54 14.14 16.04 42.08
C ASN A 54 14.29 17.19 41.07
N SER A 55 13.70 17.06 39.88
CA SER A 55 13.74 18.11 38.85
C SER A 55 12.95 19.38 39.21
N LEU A 56 12.12 19.32 40.25
CA LEU A 56 11.33 20.45 40.76
C LEU A 56 12.00 21.14 41.96
N ILE A 57 12.99 20.51 42.56
CA ILE A 57 13.80 21.13 43.61
C ILE A 57 14.68 22.20 42.94
N PHE A 58 14.39 23.47 43.24
CA PHE A 58 15.13 24.58 42.66
C PHE A 58 16.55 24.65 43.25
N VAL A 59 17.53 24.25 42.46
CA VAL A 59 18.95 24.57 42.71
C VAL A 59 19.35 25.67 41.73
N PHE A 60 19.98 26.75 42.22
CA PHE A 60 20.45 27.86 41.37
C PHE A 60 21.25 27.31 40.17
N GLY A 61 20.82 27.63 38.94
CA GLY A 61 21.46 27.19 37.70
C GLY A 61 21.06 25.80 37.17
N SER A 62 20.17 25.07 37.84
CA SER A 62 19.65 23.79 37.33
C SER A 62 18.66 23.99 36.18
N SER A 63 18.68 23.10 35.18
CA SER A 63 17.64 22.99 34.16
C SER A 63 16.45 22.20 34.70
N GLN A 64 15.26 22.80 34.76
CA GLN A 64 14.04 22.10 35.18
C GLN A 64 13.47 21.26 34.03
N THR A 65 14.22 20.24 33.67
CA THR A 65 13.90 19.32 32.57
C THR A 65 13.94 17.88 33.05
N LEU A 66 12.87 17.14 32.81
CA LEU A 66 12.80 15.71 33.05
C LEU A 66 13.12 14.97 31.76
N ASN A 67 14.21 14.20 31.76
CA ASN A 67 14.60 13.39 30.61
C ASN A 67 13.90 12.04 30.69
N MET A 68 13.09 11.73 29.69
CA MET A 68 12.46 10.43 29.51
C MET A 68 13.07 9.72 28.30
N GLU A 69 12.77 8.43 28.14
CA GLU A 69 13.25 7.65 26.99
C GLU A 69 12.79 8.29 25.67
N GLY A 70 13.71 9.03 25.03
CA GLY A 70 13.54 9.62 23.71
C GLY A 70 13.06 11.08 23.66
N TYR A 71 12.78 11.73 24.79
CA TYR A 71 12.39 13.16 24.82
C TYR A 71 12.58 13.81 26.20
N SER A 72 12.71 15.14 26.22
CA SER A 72 12.84 15.93 27.45
C SER A 72 11.58 16.78 27.68
N ILE A 73 11.09 16.82 28.92
CA ILE A 73 9.94 17.62 29.34
C ILE A 73 10.42 18.79 30.19
N ASN A 74 10.04 20.02 29.85
CA ASN A 74 10.22 21.16 30.74
C ASN A 74 9.18 21.10 31.88
N VAL A 75 9.63 21.09 33.14
CA VAL A 75 8.77 21.00 34.32
C VAL A 75 8.76 22.29 35.16
N LYS A 76 9.40 23.37 34.67
CA LYS A 76 9.50 24.64 35.40
C LYS A 76 8.12 25.21 35.79
N HIS A 77 7.13 25.03 34.91
CA HIS A 77 5.76 25.48 35.12
C HIS A 77 5.02 24.73 36.23
N LEU A 78 5.58 23.64 36.78
CA LEU A 78 4.97 22.83 37.83
C LEU A 78 5.55 23.09 39.23
N ILE A 79 6.48 24.05 39.36
CA ILE A 79 7.11 24.39 40.65
C ILE A 79 6.08 24.99 41.60
N ASP A 80 5.33 25.99 41.12
CA ASP A 80 4.35 26.75 41.91
C ASP A 80 2.95 26.10 41.93
N VAL A 81 2.83 24.89 41.37
CA VAL A 81 1.57 24.13 41.30
C VAL A 81 1.46 23.23 42.52
N SER A 82 0.24 23.06 43.03
CA SER A 82 -0.02 22.19 44.18
C SER A 82 0.43 20.75 43.91
N ALA A 83 0.94 20.08 44.94
CA ALA A 83 1.48 18.72 44.83
C ALA A 83 0.45 17.73 44.23
N ASN A 84 -0.82 17.87 44.59
CA ASN A 84 -1.89 17.01 44.06
C ASN A 84 -2.07 17.16 42.54
N ILE A 85 -2.15 18.41 42.04
CA ILE A 85 -2.32 18.66 40.59
C ILE A 85 -1.09 18.19 39.83
N ARG A 86 0.10 18.41 40.40
CA ARG A 86 1.36 17.96 39.83
C ARG A 86 1.43 16.43 39.71
N ASP A 87 1.05 15.70 40.74
CA ASP A 87 1.07 14.24 40.75
C ASP A 87 0.08 13.68 39.72
N GLN A 88 -1.11 14.29 39.59
CA GLN A 88 -2.08 13.93 38.55
C GLN A 88 -1.56 14.21 37.13
N ALA A 89 -0.88 15.35 36.93
CA ALA A 89 -0.29 15.69 35.63
C ALA A 89 0.82 14.70 35.24
N PHE A 90 1.65 14.29 36.20
CA PHE A 90 2.68 13.29 35.99
C PHE A 90 2.09 11.93 35.63
N ASP A 91 1.13 11.43 36.42
CA ASP A 91 0.40 10.18 36.17
C ASP A 91 -0.24 10.17 34.77
N LEU A 92 -0.97 11.23 34.42
CA LEU A 92 -1.60 11.38 33.11
C LEU A 92 -0.55 11.38 31.99
N LYS A 93 0.56 12.09 32.18
CA LYS A 93 1.64 12.11 31.19
C LYS A 93 2.24 10.71 30.98
N MET A 94 2.43 9.93 32.04
CA MET A 94 2.95 8.56 31.92
C MET A 94 1.96 7.64 31.21
N LYS A 95 0.66 7.75 31.53
CA LYS A 95 -0.41 7.01 30.84
C LYS A 95 -0.48 7.34 29.37
N MET A 96 -0.47 8.63 29.01
CA MET A 96 -0.49 9.08 27.61
C MET A 96 0.74 8.58 26.84
N THR A 97 1.93 8.62 27.45
CA THR A 97 3.14 8.11 26.81
C THR A 97 3.09 6.59 26.60
N ALA A 98 2.59 5.83 27.58
CA ALA A 98 2.41 4.38 27.43
C ALA A 98 1.37 4.05 26.34
N TYR A 99 0.24 4.76 26.34
CA TYR A 99 -0.82 4.59 25.36
C TYR A 99 -0.34 4.91 23.94
N TRP A 100 0.40 6.00 23.76
CA TRP A 100 0.90 6.42 22.45
C TRP A 100 1.78 5.37 21.77
N LYS A 101 2.57 4.61 22.53
CA LYS A 101 3.36 3.49 21.97
C LYS A 101 2.46 2.42 21.36
N ILE A 102 1.33 2.15 21.98
CA ILE A 102 0.36 1.15 21.52
C ILE A 102 -0.39 1.66 20.30
N VAL A 103 -0.83 2.93 20.32
CA VAL A 103 -1.45 3.60 19.15
C VAL A 103 -0.55 3.44 17.93
N LEU A 104 0.74 3.78 18.05
CA LEU A 104 1.70 3.67 16.95
C LEU A 104 1.82 2.23 16.43
N LYS A 105 1.89 1.23 17.33
CA LYS A 105 1.96 -0.18 16.96
C LYS A 105 0.72 -0.62 16.15
N ARG A 106 -0.48 -0.30 16.65
CA ARG A 106 -1.75 -0.61 15.96
C ARG A 106 -1.83 0.04 14.59
N MET A 107 -1.45 1.32 14.50
CA MET A 107 -1.46 2.08 13.25
C MET A 107 -0.57 1.41 12.21
N VAL A 108 0.65 1.02 12.60
CA VAL A 108 1.60 0.35 11.69
C VAL A 108 1.05 -1.00 11.23
N ASP A 109 0.57 -1.83 12.15
CA ASP A 109 0.05 -3.16 11.82
C ASP A 109 -1.20 -3.07 10.92
N TYR A 110 -2.15 -2.20 11.26
CA TYR A 110 -3.36 -2.00 10.46
C TYR A 110 -3.02 -1.49 9.06
N LEU A 111 -2.18 -0.46 8.93
CA LEU A 111 -1.78 0.10 7.62
C LEU A 111 -1.10 -0.96 6.75
N ALA A 112 -0.22 -1.78 7.33
CA ALA A 112 0.46 -2.85 6.61
C ALA A 112 -0.52 -3.92 6.11
N LEU A 113 -1.45 -4.36 6.96
CA LEU A 113 -2.47 -5.35 6.61
C LEU A 113 -3.43 -4.80 5.54
N GLN A 114 -3.91 -3.57 5.73
CA GLN A 114 -4.87 -2.94 4.84
C GLN A 114 -4.26 -2.72 3.45
N LEU A 115 -3.01 -2.24 3.38
CA LEU A 115 -2.33 -2.05 2.10
C LEU A 115 -2.17 -3.39 1.37
N ARG A 116 -1.74 -4.44 2.06
CA ARG A 116 -1.60 -5.78 1.47
C ARG A 116 -2.93 -6.31 0.95
N PHE A 117 -4.00 -6.20 1.75
CA PHE A 117 -5.34 -6.62 1.36
C PHE A 117 -5.83 -5.86 0.12
N PHE A 118 -5.67 -4.54 0.09
CA PHE A 118 -6.09 -3.71 -1.03
C PHE A 118 -5.30 -4.02 -2.31
N MET A 119 -4.00 -4.27 -2.20
CA MET A 119 -3.17 -4.67 -3.35
C MET A 119 -3.60 -6.03 -3.91
N GLN A 120 -3.90 -7.00 -3.04
CA GLN A 120 -4.42 -8.30 -3.49
C GLN A 120 -5.79 -8.18 -4.14
N GLN A 121 -6.70 -7.40 -3.56
CA GLN A 121 -8.03 -7.16 -4.13
C GLN A 121 -7.95 -6.42 -5.47
N LEU A 122 -7.03 -5.46 -5.58
CA LEU A 122 -6.76 -4.73 -6.81
C LEU A 122 -6.36 -5.69 -7.94
N VAL A 123 -5.34 -6.52 -7.70
CA VAL A 123 -4.76 -7.40 -8.72
C VAL A 123 -5.68 -8.57 -9.06
N ASN A 124 -6.27 -9.21 -8.04
CA ASN A 124 -6.96 -10.48 -8.21
C ASN A 124 -8.46 -10.35 -8.53
N LYS A 125 -9.07 -9.18 -8.35
CA LYS A 125 -10.52 -9.01 -8.57
C LYS A 125 -10.86 -7.75 -9.35
N GLU A 126 -10.36 -6.60 -8.90
CA GLU A 126 -10.82 -5.32 -9.44
C GLU A 126 -10.30 -5.05 -10.86
N ILE A 127 -9.05 -5.43 -11.16
CA ILE A 127 -8.51 -5.32 -12.53
C ILE A 127 -9.29 -6.20 -13.49
N GLU A 128 -9.56 -7.45 -13.13
CA GLU A 128 -10.33 -8.37 -13.98
C GLU A 128 -11.73 -7.82 -14.28
N ALA A 129 -12.44 -7.39 -13.23
CA ALA A 129 -13.78 -6.81 -13.37
C ALA A 129 -13.77 -5.57 -14.28
N GLU A 130 -12.80 -4.67 -14.14
CA GLU A 130 -12.70 -3.49 -15.00
C GLU A 130 -12.32 -3.86 -16.45
N VAL A 131 -11.48 -4.87 -16.66
CA VAL A 131 -11.11 -5.34 -18.00
C VAL A 131 -12.35 -5.88 -18.72
N VAL A 132 -13.11 -6.75 -18.07
CA VAL A 132 -14.37 -7.27 -18.64
C VAL A 132 -15.33 -6.12 -18.94
N ASN A 133 -15.46 -5.17 -18.00
CA ASN A 133 -16.31 -4.00 -18.17
C ASN A 133 -15.90 -3.13 -19.37
N VAL A 134 -14.60 -2.86 -19.53
CA VAL A 134 -14.07 -2.06 -20.64
C VAL A 134 -14.24 -2.77 -21.98
N VAL A 135 -14.06 -4.09 -22.01
CA VAL A 135 -14.25 -4.90 -23.22
C VAL A 135 -15.73 -4.95 -23.64
N MET A 136 -16.65 -5.05 -22.66
CA MET A 136 -18.08 -5.21 -22.94
C MET A 136 -18.83 -3.89 -23.15
N LEU A 137 -18.54 -2.82 -22.40
CA LEU A 137 -19.37 -1.60 -22.39
C LEU A 137 -18.87 -0.45 -23.26
N ASN A 138 -17.57 -0.36 -23.58
CA ASN A 138 -17.06 0.77 -24.37
C ASN A 138 -17.32 0.58 -25.87
N GLY A 139 -18.57 0.81 -26.31
CA GLY A 139 -18.97 1.38 -27.60
C GLY A 139 -18.45 0.77 -28.91
N GLY A 140 -17.81 -0.38 -28.88
CA GLY A 140 -17.34 -1.09 -30.07
C GLY A 140 -16.82 -2.50 -29.85
N GLY A 141 -17.01 -3.02 -28.62
CA GLY A 141 -16.77 -4.40 -28.26
C GLY A 141 -15.34 -4.89 -28.47
N ILE A 142 -15.19 -6.21 -28.40
CA ILE A 142 -13.98 -6.95 -28.72
C ILE A 142 -13.51 -6.63 -30.15
N GLU A 143 -14.43 -6.40 -31.08
CA GLU A 143 -14.14 -6.15 -32.49
C GLU A 143 -13.20 -4.95 -32.67
N LYS A 144 -13.47 -3.80 -32.03
CA LYS A 144 -12.58 -2.63 -32.11
C LYS A 144 -11.20 -2.88 -31.49
N MET A 145 -11.10 -3.77 -30.50
CA MET A 145 -9.82 -4.13 -29.88
C MET A 145 -9.02 -5.13 -30.73
N LEU A 146 -9.69 -5.90 -31.59
CA LEU A 146 -9.08 -6.85 -32.51
C LEU A 146 -8.84 -6.28 -33.92
N VAL A 147 -9.09 -4.99 -34.13
CA VAL A 147 -8.74 -4.33 -35.40
C VAL A 147 -7.24 -4.35 -35.57
N GLU A 148 -6.81 -5.05 -36.60
CA GLU A 148 -5.41 -5.19 -36.92
C GLU A 148 -4.81 -3.87 -37.43
N PRO A 149 -3.57 -3.53 -37.03
CA PRO A 149 -2.89 -2.36 -37.57
C PRO A 149 -2.67 -2.50 -39.09
N PRO A 150 -2.89 -1.42 -39.89
CA PRO A 150 -2.73 -1.48 -41.35
C PRO A 150 -1.37 -1.97 -41.84
N SER A 151 -0.30 -1.67 -41.08
CA SER A 151 1.06 -2.12 -41.38
C SER A 151 1.24 -3.62 -41.21
N VAL A 152 0.54 -4.24 -40.26
CA VAL A 152 0.56 -5.69 -40.03
C VAL A 152 -0.29 -6.39 -41.08
N ALA A 153 -1.50 -5.85 -41.36
CA ALA A 153 -2.38 -6.38 -42.40
C ALA A 153 -1.68 -6.43 -43.77
N LYS A 154 -1.01 -5.34 -44.17
CA LYS A 154 -0.24 -5.27 -45.43
C LYS A 154 0.95 -6.25 -45.46
N LYS A 155 1.62 -6.46 -44.33
CA LYS A 155 2.70 -7.46 -44.22
C LYS A 155 2.15 -8.87 -44.36
N ARG A 156 1.02 -9.18 -43.71
CA ARG A 156 0.36 -10.49 -43.79
C ARG A 156 -0.06 -10.80 -45.21
N GLU A 157 -0.68 -9.83 -45.90
CA GLU A 157 -1.10 -9.98 -47.30
C GLU A 157 0.09 -10.31 -48.21
N ARG A 158 1.19 -9.53 -48.11
CA ARG A 158 2.43 -9.79 -48.88
C ARG A 158 3.00 -11.18 -48.61
N LEU A 159 3.08 -11.58 -47.34
CA LEU A 159 3.57 -12.90 -46.96
C LEU A 159 2.67 -14.01 -47.51
N GLN A 160 1.34 -13.84 -47.48
CA GLN A 160 0.40 -14.79 -48.07
C GLN A 160 0.61 -14.94 -49.58
N SER A 161 0.83 -13.84 -50.31
CA SER A 161 1.15 -13.89 -51.74
C SER A 161 2.49 -14.59 -52.01
N SER A 162 3.53 -14.33 -51.20
CA SER A 162 4.80 -15.04 -51.34
C SER A 162 4.66 -16.54 -51.05
N ILE A 163 3.87 -16.91 -50.04
CA ILE A 163 3.60 -18.32 -49.70
C ILE A 163 2.85 -19.01 -50.84
N SER A 164 1.86 -18.36 -51.46
CA SER A 164 1.14 -18.97 -52.59
C SER A 164 2.06 -19.24 -53.78
N LEU A 165 2.93 -18.27 -54.12
CA LEU A 165 3.91 -18.43 -55.20
C LEU A 165 4.93 -19.54 -54.92
N LEU A 166 5.39 -19.66 -53.67
CA LEU A 166 6.32 -20.72 -53.28
C LEU A 166 5.68 -22.11 -53.34
N LYS A 167 4.38 -22.23 -53.03
CA LYS A 167 3.63 -23.48 -53.18
C LYS A 167 3.50 -23.89 -54.65
N GLU A 168 3.13 -22.95 -55.51
CA GLU A 168 3.05 -23.19 -56.95
C GLU A 168 4.42 -23.59 -57.53
N SER A 169 5.48 -22.90 -57.12
CA SER A 169 6.85 -23.23 -57.54
C SER A 169 7.27 -24.64 -57.08
N LYS A 170 6.85 -25.06 -55.87
CA LYS A 170 7.10 -26.41 -55.36
C LYS A 170 6.41 -27.47 -56.21
N GLU A 171 5.13 -27.27 -56.55
CA GLU A 171 4.36 -28.19 -57.39
C GLU A 171 4.97 -28.36 -58.78
N ILE A 172 5.44 -27.27 -59.39
CA ILE A 172 6.14 -27.32 -60.69
C ILE A 172 7.43 -28.13 -60.59
N ILE A 173 8.23 -27.92 -59.54
CA ILE A 173 9.47 -28.67 -59.32
C ILE A 173 9.16 -30.17 -59.12
N GLU A 174 8.12 -30.51 -58.35
CA GLU A 174 7.68 -31.90 -58.16
C GLU A 174 7.29 -32.55 -59.49
N GLN A 175 6.52 -31.87 -60.35
CA GLN A 175 6.18 -32.37 -61.70
C GLN A 175 7.41 -32.58 -62.60
N VAL A 176 8.35 -31.64 -62.58
CA VAL A 176 9.60 -31.75 -63.37
C VAL A 176 10.44 -32.93 -62.88
N MET A 177 10.55 -33.12 -61.56
CA MET A 177 11.26 -34.27 -61.00
C MET A 177 10.61 -35.59 -61.38
N GLU A 178 9.28 -35.71 -61.32
CA GLU A 178 8.56 -36.90 -61.77
C GLU A 178 8.82 -37.21 -63.26
N GLY A 179 8.79 -36.19 -64.12
CA GLY A 179 9.08 -36.36 -65.55
C GLY A 179 10.51 -36.80 -65.85
N ILE A 180 11.51 -36.35 -65.07
CA ILE A 180 12.91 -36.80 -65.22
C ILE A 180 13.07 -38.26 -64.79
N VAL A 181 12.42 -38.67 -63.70
CA VAL A 181 12.44 -40.06 -63.22
C VAL A 181 11.81 -41.01 -64.24
N VAL A 182 10.74 -40.59 -64.93
CA VAL A 182 10.09 -41.40 -65.99
C VAL A 182 10.91 -41.47 -67.29
N ALA A 183 11.73 -40.47 -67.59
CA ALA A 183 12.56 -40.42 -68.80
C ALA A 183 13.94 -41.10 -68.66
N SER A 184 14.25 -41.66 -67.48
CA SER A 184 15.53 -42.33 -67.18
C SER A 184 15.43 -43.86 -67.08
N ASP A 185 14.26 -44.43 -67.42
CA ASP A 185 14.04 -45.86 -67.73
C ASP A 185 13.95 -46.08 -69.26
#